data_AF-A0AAF1A261-F1
#
_entry.id   AF-A0AAF1A261-F1
#
_cell.length_a   1.000
_cell.length_b   1.000
_cell.length_c   1.000
_cell.angle_alpha   90.00
_cell.angle_beta   90.00
_cell.angle_gamma   90.00
#
_symmetry.space_group_name_H-M   'P 1'
#
loop_
_entity.id
_entity.type
_entity.pdbx_description
1 polymer ?
#
loop_
_entity_poly.entity_id
_entity_poly.type
_entity_poly.pdbx_seq_one_letter_code
_entity_poly.pdbx_strand_id
1 'polypeptide(L)'
;MWLVVQLYTSLLLPFRATAPPTDVSTLRLPPPDAFPQNLKSLSFSGEFFLASKDLSIVGKLPKLEVLKLSWKSFIGEEWEVVEEGFPHLKFLFLHEVCIRYWRASSDHFPYLERLFLRSCYYLDSIPRDFADITTLALIDISYCQQSVGNSAKQIQQDIQDNYGSSIEVHTRNLYKHFRCSVTIDEDDIDFEKEVASCRNNVE
;
A
#
# COMPACT_ATOMS: atom_id res chain seq x y z
N MET A 1 -13.30 21.97 21.53
CA MET A 1 -12.15 21.76 22.43
C MET A 1 -11.33 20.63 21.82
N TRP A 2 -10.57 20.96 20.78
CA TRP A 2 -9.68 20.04 20.07
C TRP A 2 -8.27 20.39 20.52
N LEU A 3 -7.60 19.49 21.24
CA LEU A 3 -6.19 19.66 21.58
C LEU A 3 -5.36 19.04 20.45
N VAL A 4 -4.93 19.92 19.55
CA VAL A 4 -3.75 19.72 18.72
C VAL A 4 -2.56 20.19 19.56
N VAL A 5 -1.75 19.26 20.05
CA VAL A 5 -0.35 19.55 20.43
C VAL A 5 0.50 18.36 20.01
N GLN A 6 1.42 18.65 19.09
CA GLN A 6 2.48 17.79 18.55
C GLN A 6 3.37 17.21 19.64
N LEU A 7 3.98 16.06 19.37
CA LEU A 7 5.42 15.90 19.56
C LEU A 7 6.00 15.12 18.37
N TYR A 8 6.77 15.83 17.56
CA TYR A 8 7.79 15.26 16.69
C TYR A 8 8.82 14.55 17.58
N THR A 9 9.04 13.28 17.35
CA THR A 9 10.34 12.65 17.59
C THR A 9 10.73 11.87 16.35
N SER A 10 11.59 12.50 15.57
CA SER A 10 12.36 11.91 14.49
C SER A 10 13.27 10.82 15.07
N LEU A 11 12.87 9.57 14.93
CA LEU A 11 13.77 8.43 15.02
C LEU A 11 13.75 7.69 13.69
N LEU A 12 14.69 8.11 12.85
CA LEU A 12 15.15 7.42 11.66
C LEU A 12 15.91 6.18 12.14
N LEU A 13 15.39 4.98 11.86
CA LEU A 13 16.14 3.75 12.09
C LEU A 13 16.75 3.26 10.77
N PRO A 14 18.09 3.10 10.70
CA PRO A 14 18.73 2.44 9.57
C PRO A 14 18.39 0.95 9.61
N PHE A 15 17.94 0.41 8.48
CA PHE A 15 17.65 -1.00 8.28
C PHE A 15 18.95 -1.80 8.20
N ARG A 16 19.65 -1.95 9.32
CA ARG A 16 20.73 -2.92 9.49
C ARG A 16 20.34 -3.86 10.61
N ALA A 17 19.88 -5.06 10.21
CA ALA A 17 19.78 -6.32 10.96
C ALA A 17 19.88 -6.20 12.50
N THR A 18 18.97 -5.45 13.10
CA THR A 18 18.74 -5.44 14.55
C THR A 18 17.25 -5.56 14.76
N ALA A 19 16.87 -6.30 15.80
CA ALA A 19 15.51 -6.74 16.11
C ALA A 19 14.45 -5.63 15.94
N PRO A 20 13.19 -5.97 15.63
CA PRO A 20 12.11 -4.99 15.53
C PRO A 20 12.15 -4.06 16.76
N PRO A 21 12.00 -2.74 16.58
CA PRO A 21 12.07 -1.79 17.67
C PRO A 21 11.11 -2.23 18.77
N THR A 22 11.62 -2.40 19.99
CA THR A 22 10.91 -3.00 21.13
C THR A 22 9.72 -2.15 21.65
N ASP A 23 9.36 -1.08 20.96
CA ASP A 23 8.29 -0.14 21.33
C ASP A 23 7.40 0.28 20.15
N VAL A 24 7.33 -0.51 19.07
CA VAL A 24 6.27 -0.31 18.06
C VAL A 24 4.99 -0.96 18.58
N SER A 25 3.96 -0.14 18.81
CA SER A 25 2.65 -0.62 19.22
C SER A 25 2.09 -1.59 18.18
N THR A 26 1.80 -2.82 18.58
CA THR A 26 1.12 -3.79 17.71
C THR A 26 -0.37 -3.53 17.73
N LEU A 27 -0.95 -3.18 16.58
CA LEU A 27 -2.39 -3.07 16.44
C LEU A 27 -2.99 -4.47 16.33
N ARG A 28 -3.81 -4.84 17.30
CA ARG A 28 -4.59 -6.09 17.27
C ARG A 28 -6.00 -5.76 16.85
N LEU A 29 -6.46 -6.34 15.75
CA LEU A 29 -7.81 -6.10 15.28
C LEU A 29 -8.81 -7.01 16.01
N PRO A 30 -10.04 -6.53 16.27
CA PRO A 30 -11.10 -7.39 16.77
C PRO A 30 -11.50 -8.41 15.68
N PRO A 31 -12.28 -9.45 16.01
CA PRO A 31 -12.70 -10.41 15.00
C PRO A 31 -13.63 -9.78 13.94
N PRO A 32 -13.79 -10.39 12.75
CA PRO A 32 -14.49 -9.79 11.61
C PRO A 32 -15.96 -9.40 11.89
N ASP A 33 -16.63 -10.10 12.81
CA ASP A 33 -18.01 -9.85 13.23
C ASP A 33 -18.19 -8.60 14.09
N ALA A 34 -17.11 -8.12 14.72
CA ALA A 34 -17.10 -6.87 15.48
C ALA A 34 -17.06 -5.62 14.56
N PHE A 35 -16.75 -5.80 13.27
CA PHE A 35 -16.80 -4.70 12.30
C PHE A 35 -18.23 -4.49 11.77
N PRO A 36 -18.58 -3.26 11.38
CA PRO A 36 -19.84 -3.00 10.70
C PRO A 36 -19.94 -3.80 9.40
N GLN A 37 -20.98 -4.63 9.26
CA GLN A 37 -21.14 -5.55 8.13
C GLN A 37 -21.38 -4.84 6.77
N ASN A 38 -21.64 -3.53 6.79
CA ASN A 38 -21.78 -2.68 5.61
C ASN A 38 -20.56 -1.76 5.40
N LEU A 39 -19.45 -2.02 6.08
CA LEU A 39 -18.23 -1.22 5.93
C LEU A 39 -17.64 -1.42 4.53
N LYS A 40 -17.61 -0.33 3.75
CA LYS A 40 -17.06 -0.31 2.39
C LYS A 40 -15.64 0.22 2.29
N SER A 41 -15.23 1.02 3.27
CA SER A 41 -13.94 1.71 3.24
C SER A 41 -13.29 1.62 4.61
N LEU A 42 -12.04 1.19 4.62
CA LEU A 42 -11.23 1.12 5.82
C LEU A 42 -9.87 1.78 5.57
N SER A 43 -9.46 2.62 6.51
CA SER A 43 -8.18 3.33 6.46
C SER A 43 -7.45 3.13 7.77
N PHE A 44 -6.23 2.63 7.68
CA PHE A 44 -5.28 2.51 8.78
C PHE A 44 -4.19 3.56 8.57
N SER A 45 -4.00 4.43 9.55
CA SER A 45 -2.99 5.49 9.51
C SER A 45 -2.34 5.65 10.87
N GLY A 46 -1.01 5.56 10.93
CA GLY A 46 -0.24 5.79 12.14
C GLY A 46 0.88 4.79 12.36
N GLU A 47 1.76 5.11 13.30
CA GLU A 47 2.98 4.34 13.59
C GLU A 47 2.67 3.09 14.42
N PHE A 48 2.19 2.02 13.76
CA PHE A 48 1.94 0.73 14.40
C PHE A 48 2.31 -0.44 13.51
N PHE A 49 2.55 -1.59 14.16
CA PHE A 49 2.71 -2.87 13.49
C PHE A 49 1.33 -3.50 13.29
N LEU A 50 0.99 -3.81 12.05
CA LEU A 50 -0.19 -4.58 11.68
C LEU A 50 0.26 -5.92 11.12
N ALA A 51 0.02 -7.00 11.86
CA ALA A 51 0.43 -8.32 11.41
C ALA A 51 -0.36 -8.75 10.16
N SER A 52 0.23 -9.60 9.32
CA SER A 52 -0.50 -10.21 8.19
C SER A 52 -1.80 -10.92 8.65
N LYS A 53 -1.77 -11.59 9.81
CA LYS A 53 -2.98 -12.19 10.43
C LYS A 53 -4.07 -11.19 10.82
N ASP A 54 -3.72 -9.93 11.07
CA ASP A 54 -4.69 -8.89 11.39
C ASP A 54 -5.26 -8.33 10.08
N LEU A 55 -4.45 -8.17 9.03
CA LEU A 55 -4.96 -7.83 7.69
C LEU A 55 -5.88 -8.88 7.10
N SER A 56 -5.71 -10.16 7.43
CA SER A 56 -6.63 -11.20 6.98
C SER A 56 -8.04 -11.04 7.56
N ILE A 57 -8.17 -10.48 8.77
CA ILE A 57 -9.46 -10.12 9.35
C ILE A 57 -10.15 -9.06 8.49
N VAL A 58 -9.37 -8.08 8.00
CA VAL A 58 -9.85 -7.02 7.11
C VAL A 58 -10.27 -7.59 5.76
N GLY A 59 -9.50 -8.56 5.24
CA GLY A 59 -9.83 -9.29 4.01
C GLY A 59 -11.18 -10.00 4.04
N LYS A 60 -11.58 -10.49 5.21
CA LYS A 60 -12.87 -11.17 5.45
C LYS A 60 -14.08 -10.25 5.48
N LEU A 61 -13.90 -8.94 5.37
CA LEU A 61 -15.01 -8.00 5.40
C LEU A 61 -15.82 -8.09 4.09
N PRO A 62 -17.12 -8.46 4.15
CA PRO A 62 -17.86 -8.92 2.98
C PRO A 62 -18.20 -7.84 1.95
N LYS A 63 -18.03 -6.56 2.30
CA LYS A 63 -18.37 -5.41 1.44
C LYS A 63 -17.24 -4.40 1.32
N LEU A 64 -16.02 -4.77 1.72
CA LEU A 64 -14.88 -3.85 1.69
C LEU A 64 -14.43 -3.63 0.24
N GLU A 65 -14.62 -2.40 -0.23
CA GLU A 65 -14.25 -1.98 -1.59
C GLU A 65 -12.97 -1.14 -1.60
N VAL A 66 -12.63 -0.49 -0.47
CA VAL A 66 -11.51 0.45 -0.35
C VAL A 66 -10.67 0.13 0.89
N LEU A 67 -9.37 -0.07 0.68
CA LEU A 67 -8.39 -0.25 1.75
C LEU A 67 -7.25 0.76 1.58
N LYS A 68 -6.99 1.52 2.64
CA LYS A 68 -5.89 2.47 2.70
C LYS A 68 -5.00 2.16 3.89
N LEU A 69 -3.71 1.98 3.64
CA LEU A 69 -2.68 1.77 4.65
C LEU A 69 -1.69 2.91 4.54
N SER A 70 -1.46 3.65 5.62
CA SER A 70 -0.68 4.89 5.60
C SER A 70 0.18 5.08 6.83
N TRP A 71 1.27 5.84 6.67
CA TRP A 71 2.15 6.37 7.73
C TRP A 71 2.81 5.29 8.58
N LYS A 72 3.93 4.72 8.10
CA LYS A 72 4.74 3.72 8.81
C LYS A 72 3.96 2.52 9.37
N SER A 73 2.77 2.25 8.85
CA SER A 73 2.05 1.01 9.14
C SER A 73 2.94 -0.14 8.69
N PHE A 74 3.42 -0.94 9.64
CA PHE A 74 4.40 -1.99 9.38
C PHE A 74 3.68 -3.32 9.17
N ILE A 75 3.89 -3.94 8.01
CA ILE A 75 3.36 -5.27 7.70
C ILE A 75 4.54 -6.20 7.47
N GLY A 76 5.25 -6.57 8.54
CA GLY A 76 6.38 -7.50 8.42
C GLY A 76 7.53 -7.01 7.52
N GLU A 77 8.50 -7.89 7.28
CA GLU A 77 9.32 -7.82 6.06
C GLU A 77 8.49 -8.31 4.84
N GLU A 78 7.52 -9.19 5.09
CA GLU A 78 6.67 -9.80 4.08
C GLU A 78 5.19 -9.57 4.36
N TRP A 79 4.46 -9.15 3.32
CA TRP A 79 3.01 -9.17 3.31
C TRP A 79 2.53 -10.37 2.49
N GLU A 80 2.25 -11.47 3.18
CA GLU A 80 1.53 -12.62 2.63
C GLU A 80 0.04 -12.43 2.82
N VAL A 81 -0.70 -12.43 1.71
CA VAL A 81 -2.16 -12.42 1.72
C VAL A 81 -2.64 -13.88 1.80
N VAL A 82 -3.40 -14.21 2.85
CA VAL A 82 -3.90 -15.56 3.11
C VAL A 82 -5.20 -15.86 2.37
N GLU A 83 -5.50 -17.16 2.17
CA GLU A 83 -6.46 -17.78 1.23
C GLU A 83 -7.67 -16.96 0.78
N GLU A 84 -8.41 -16.31 1.68
CA GLU A 84 -9.64 -15.60 1.30
C GLU A 84 -9.40 -14.20 0.69
N GLY A 85 -8.19 -13.66 0.84
CA GLY A 85 -7.79 -12.39 0.25
C GLY A 85 -8.74 -11.23 0.55
N PHE A 86 -9.01 -10.43 -0.48
CA PHE A 86 -9.86 -9.25 -0.46
C PHE A 86 -10.88 -9.34 -1.61
N PRO A 87 -11.96 -10.13 -1.44
CA PRO A 87 -12.80 -10.61 -2.53
C PRO A 87 -13.71 -9.55 -3.15
N HIS A 88 -13.76 -8.31 -2.61
CA HIS A 88 -14.57 -7.20 -3.15
C HIS A 88 -13.77 -5.91 -3.29
N LEU A 89 -12.45 -5.96 -3.06
CA LEU A 89 -11.62 -4.77 -3.00
C LEU A 89 -11.35 -4.25 -4.40
N LYS A 90 -11.72 -2.98 -4.62
CA LYS A 90 -11.55 -2.26 -5.88
C LYS A 90 -10.39 -1.28 -5.84
N PHE A 91 -10.08 -0.77 -4.65
CA PHE A 91 -9.05 0.26 -4.46
C PHE A 91 -8.12 -0.11 -3.31
N LEU A 92 -6.82 -0.18 -3.62
CA LEU A 92 -5.77 -0.37 -2.64
C LEU A 92 -4.79 0.81 -2.69
N PHE A 93 -4.57 1.45 -1.55
CA PHE A 93 -3.60 2.52 -1.39
C PHE A 93 -2.62 2.19 -0.28
N LEU A 94 -1.34 2.13 -0.63
CA LEU A 94 -0.23 1.94 0.29
C LEU A 94 0.62 3.21 0.29
N HIS A 95 0.79 3.81 1.47
CA HIS A 95 1.60 5.00 1.65
C HIS A 95 2.56 4.86 2.82
N GLU A 96 3.87 4.97 2.56
CA GLU A 96 4.91 4.80 3.59
C GLU A 96 4.77 3.49 4.37
N VAL A 97 4.38 2.42 3.66
CA VAL A 97 4.25 1.09 4.24
C VAL A 97 5.60 0.39 4.19
N CYS A 98 6.02 -0.15 5.33
CA CYS A 98 7.25 -0.94 5.43
C CYS A 98 6.96 -2.40 5.07
N ILE A 99 6.92 -2.70 3.76
CA ILE A 99 6.86 -4.07 3.20
C ILE A 99 8.01 -4.20 2.21
N ARG A 100 8.72 -5.32 2.26
CA ARG A 100 9.74 -5.66 1.27
C ARG A 100 9.21 -6.64 0.22
N TYR A 101 8.66 -7.75 0.71
CA TYR A 101 8.13 -8.81 -0.15
C TYR A 101 6.60 -8.82 -0.09
N TRP A 102 5.95 -8.49 -1.22
CA TRP A 102 4.50 -8.61 -1.35
C TRP A 102 4.17 -9.96 -2.00
N ARG A 103 3.62 -10.89 -1.20
CA ARG A 103 3.22 -12.24 -1.63
C ARG A 103 1.71 -12.29 -1.79
N ALA A 104 1.23 -12.11 -3.02
CA ALA A 104 -0.17 -12.25 -3.38
C ALA A 104 -0.33 -12.74 -4.82
N SER A 105 -1.46 -13.37 -5.13
CA SER A 105 -1.89 -13.73 -6.47
C SER A 105 -3.09 -12.88 -6.91
N SER A 106 -3.53 -13.04 -8.16
CA SER A 106 -4.76 -12.45 -8.69
C SER A 106 -6.00 -12.90 -7.91
N ASP A 107 -6.05 -14.16 -7.46
CA ASP A 107 -7.18 -14.72 -6.69
C ASP A 107 -7.44 -13.99 -5.37
N HIS A 108 -6.39 -13.37 -4.79
CA HIS A 108 -6.54 -12.57 -3.58
C HIS A 108 -7.17 -11.20 -3.84
N PHE A 109 -7.19 -10.72 -5.07
CA PHE A 109 -7.66 -9.38 -5.44
C PHE A 109 -8.49 -9.41 -6.75
N PRO A 110 -9.55 -10.24 -6.82
CA PRO A 110 -10.21 -10.57 -8.09
C PRO A 110 -10.92 -9.39 -8.77
N TYR A 111 -11.24 -8.33 -8.01
CA TYR A 111 -11.93 -7.12 -8.51
C TYR A 111 -11.12 -5.84 -8.31
N LEU A 112 -9.81 -5.94 -8.11
CA LEU A 112 -8.98 -4.74 -7.94
C LEU A 112 -8.99 -3.94 -9.23
N GLU A 113 -9.39 -2.67 -9.14
CA GLU A 113 -9.45 -1.74 -10.26
C GLU A 113 -8.26 -0.78 -10.24
N ARG A 114 -7.83 -0.38 -9.04
CA ARG A 114 -6.84 0.69 -8.86
C ARG A 114 -5.86 0.37 -7.74
N LEU A 115 -4.58 0.40 -8.08
CA LEU A 115 -3.47 0.24 -7.16
C LEU A 115 -2.66 1.53 -7.08
N PHE A 116 -2.48 2.05 -5.87
CA PHE A 116 -1.66 3.23 -5.60
C PHE A 116 -0.56 2.88 -4.60
N LEU A 117 0.67 3.13 -5.00
CA LEU A 117 1.87 2.92 -4.20
C LEU A 117 2.61 4.25 -4.08
N ARG A 118 2.72 4.75 -2.86
CA ARG A 118 3.40 6.02 -2.59
C ARG A 118 4.42 5.86 -1.48
N SER A 119 5.64 6.31 -1.71
CA SER A 119 6.69 6.31 -0.69
C SER A 119 6.91 4.91 -0.07
N CYS A 120 6.65 3.84 -0.83
CA CYS A 120 6.84 2.46 -0.40
C CYS A 120 8.31 2.08 -0.59
N TYR A 121 9.17 2.62 0.27
CA TYR A 121 10.60 2.68 -0.02
C TYR A 121 11.28 1.29 -0.09
N TYR A 122 10.72 0.33 0.62
CA TYR A 122 11.28 -1.00 0.78
C TYR A 122 10.71 -2.03 -0.18
N LEU A 123 9.60 -1.72 -0.85
CA LEU A 123 8.91 -2.68 -1.71
C LEU A 123 9.79 -3.04 -2.90
N ASP A 124 10.06 -4.33 -3.08
CA ASP A 124 10.91 -4.81 -4.17
C ASP A 124 10.15 -4.84 -5.51
N SER A 125 8.92 -5.37 -5.54
CA SER A 125 8.10 -5.48 -6.76
C SER A 125 6.61 -5.68 -6.46
N ILE A 126 5.76 -5.39 -7.45
CA ILE A 126 4.34 -5.80 -7.47
C ILE A 126 4.27 -7.28 -7.89
N PRO A 127 3.37 -8.10 -7.31
CA PRO A 127 3.19 -9.48 -7.74
C PRO A 127 2.83 -9.58 -9.22
N ARG A 128 3.53 -10.45 -9.96
CA ARG A 128 3.35 -10.58 -11.41
C ARG A 128 1.97 -11.07 -11.79
N ASP A 129 1.37 -11.94 -10.96
CA ASP A 129 0.03 -12.48 -11.12
C ASP A 129 -1.07 -11.40 -11.22
N PHE A 130 -0.77 -10.15 -10.86
CA PHE A 130 -1.71 -9.04 -11.05
C PHE A 130 -2.02 -8.78 -12.54
N ALA A 131 -1.21 -9.33 -13.46
CA ALA A 131 -1.54 -9.36 -14.88
C ALA A 131 -2.81 -10.16 -15.21
N ASP A 132 -3.23 -11.07 -14.34
CA ASP A 132 -4.46 -11.86 -14.52
C ASP A 132 -5.70 -11.23 -13.87
N ILE A 133 -5.55 -10.06 -13.24
CA ILE A 133 -6.69 -9.31 -12.68
C ILE A 133 -7.37 -8.54 -13.81
N THR A 134 -8.45 -9.11 -14.32
CA THR A 134 -9.20 -8.56 -15.48
C THR A 134 -9.82 -7.17 -15.25
N THR A 135 -10.06 -6.78 -14.00
CA THR A 135 -10.63 -5.47 -13.65
C THR A 135 -9.59 -4.38 -13.46
N LEU A 136 -8.30 -4.73 -13.41
CA LEU A 136 -7.25 -3.78 -13.11
C LEU A 136 -7.16 -2.75 -14.23
N ALA A 137 -7.30 -1.47 -13.89
CA ALA A 137 -7.33 -0.38 -14.85
C ALA A 137 -6.17 0.59 -14.65
N LEU A 138 -5.68 0.75 -13.41
CA LEU A 138 -4.65 1.73 -13.08
C LEU A 138 -3.67 1.22 -12.02
N ILE A 139 -2.38 1.40 -12.30
CA ILE A 139 -1.30 1.33 -11.33
C ILE A 139 -0.61 2.69 -11.27
N ASP A 140 -0.66 3.35 -10.12
CA ASP A 140 0.03 4.61 -9.87
C ASP A 140 1.14 4.43 -8.83
N ILE A 141 2.36 4.81 -9.19
CA ILE A 141 3.55 4.63 -8.37
C ILE A 141 4.28 5.96 -8.24
N SER A 142 4.53 6.38 -7.01
CA SER A 142 5.31 7.57 -6.70
C SER A 142 6.30 7.33 -5.55
N TYR A 143 7.52 7.84 -5.67
CA TYR A 143 8.55 7.74 -4.62
C TYR A 143 8.86 6.28 -4.17
N CYS A 144 8.89 5.34 -5.13
CA CYS A 144 9.21 3.93 -4.90
C CYS A 144 10.47 3.51 -5.65
N GLN A 145 10.97 2.29 -5.38
CA GLN A 145 12.11 1.75 -6.10
C GLN A 145 11.81 1.60 -7.60
N GLN A 146 12.84 1.76 -8.43
CA GLN A 146 12.75 1.54 -9.86
C GLN A 146 12.25 0.12 -10.20
N SER A 147 12.57 -0.88 -9.38
CA SER A 147 12.10 -2.26 -9.52
C SER A 147 10.57 -2.38 -9.45
N VAL A 148 9.91 -1.61 -8.57
CA VAL A 148 8.44 -1.53 -8.49
C VAL A 148 7.87 -0.99 -9.80
N GLY A 149 8.43 0.11 -10.29
CA GLY A 149 8.02 0.68 -11.59
C GLY A 149 8.24 -0.28 -12.76
N ASN A 150 9.34 -1.04 -12.75
CA ASN A 150 9.63 -2.04 -13.78
C ASN A 150 8.63 -3.21 -13.71
N SER A 151 8.28 -3.67 -12.50
CA SER A 151 7.27 -4.73 -12.34
C SER A 151 5.88 -4.29 -12.82
N ALA A 152 5.48 -3.03 -12.59
CA ALA A 152 4.23 -2.48 -13.10
C ALA A 152 4.19 -2.44 -14.64
N LYS A 153 5.29 -2.03 -15.27
CA LYS A 153 5.41 -2.06 -16.74
C LYS A 153 5.40 -3.48 -17.29
N GLN A 154 5.98 -4.44 -16.58
CA GLN A 154 5.90 -5.85 -16.96
C GLN A 154 4.46 -6.36 -16.88
N ILE A 155 3.71 -6.03 -15.82
CA ILE A 155 2.29 -6.37 -15.70
C ILE A 155 1.48 -5.75 -16.84
N GLN A 156 1.72 -4.48 -17.18
CA GLN A 156 1.08 -3.81 -18.30
C GLN A 156 1.34 -4.53 -19.63
N GLN A 157 2.59 -4.95 -19.87
CA GLN A 157 2.97 -5.69 -21.07
C GLN A 157 2.32 -7.09 -21.10
N ASP A 158 2.36 -7.81 -19.98
CA ASP A 158 1.76 -9.15 -19.87
C ASP A 158 0.24 -9.09 -20.12
N ILE A 159 -0.47 -8.06 -19.64
CA ILE A 159 -1.90 -7.85 -19.92
C ILE A 159 -2.15 -7.61 -21.42
N GLN A 160 -1.31 -6.79 -22.05
CA GLN A 160 -1.42 -6.47 -23.46
C GLN A 160 -1.16 -7.71 -24.35
N ASP A 161 -0.18 -8.53 -23.99
CA ASP A 161 0.20 -9.72 -24.75
C ASP A 161 -0.80 -10.87 -24.58
N ASN A 162 -1.34 -11.06 -23.37
CA ASN A 162 -2.24 -12.17 -23.06
C ASN A 162 -3.70 -11.88 -23.41
N TYR A 163 -4.16 -10.63 -23.20
CA TYR A 163 -5.58 -10.28 -23.26
C TYR A 163 -5.90 -9.18 -24.28
N GLY A 164 -4.89 -8.59 -24.93
CA GLY A 164 -5.06 -7.49 -25.89
C GLY A 164 -5.62 -6.20 -25.27
N SER A 165 -5.72 -6.15 -23.95
CA SER A 165 -6.23 -5.02 -23.17
C SER A 165 -5.07 -4.15 -22.71
N SER A 166 -5.33 -2.89 -22.38
CA SER A 166 -4.30 -1.97 -21.87
C SER A 166 -4.76 -1.35 -20.57
N ILE A 167 -3.82 -1.24 -19.63
CA ILE A 167 -4.02 -0.56 -18.34
C ILE A 167 -3.15 0.68 -18.29
N GLU A 168 -3.54 1.66 -17.49
CA GLU A 168 -2.74 2.85 -17.23
C GLU A 168 -1.67 2.53 -16.18
N VAL A 169 -0.41 2.90 -16.48
CA VAL A 169 0.69 2.82 -15.52
C VAL A 169 1.35 4.19 -15.42
N HIS A 170 1.22 4.81 -14.25
CA HIS A 170 1.84 6.08 -13.93
C HIS A 170 3.02 5.86 -12.98
N THR A 171 4.20 6.35 -13.36
CA THR A 171 5.39 6.27 -12.51
C THR A 171 6.02 7.64 -12.35
N ARG A 172 6.21 8.08 -11.09
CA ARG A 172 6.78 9.38 -10.72
C ARG A 172 7.87 9.20 -9.68
N ASN A 173 8.96 9.96 -9.79
CA ASN A 173 10.03 10.02 -8.78
C ASN A 173 10.56 8.64 -8.33
N LEU A 174 10.84 7.75 -9.28
CA LEU A 174 11.45 6.44 -8.99
C LEU A 174 12.96 6.56 -8.77
N TYR A 175 13.52 5.81 -7.82
CA TYR A 175 14.96 5.81 -7.55
C TYR A 175 15.63 4.49 -7.94
N LYS A 176 16.81 4.59 -8.57
CA LYS A 176 17.53 3.47 -9.21
C LYS A 176 18.28 2.56 -8.25
N HIS A 177 18.62 3.04 -7.06
CA HIS A 177 19.41 2.31 -6.08
C HIS A 177 18.89 2.60 -4.67
N PHE A 178 18.86 1.56 -3.83
CA PHE A 178 18.73 1.72 -2.39
C PHE A 178 19.99 2.40 -1.86
N ARG A 179 20.06 3.73 -1.95
CA ARG A 179 21.04 4.50 -1.21
C ARG A 179 20.36 4.87 0.10
N CYS A 180 20.60 4.06 1.13
CA CYS A 180 20.32 4.49 2.49
C CYS A 180 21.32 5.61 2.83
N SER A 181 21.06 6.81 2.30
CA SER A 181 21.61 8.05 2.81
C SER A 181 20.40 8.89 3.16
N VAL A 182 20.03 8.83 4.44
CA VAL A 182 19.22 9.89 5.03
C VAL A 182 20.01 11.17 4.84
N THR A 183 19.59 11.99 3.89
CA THR A 183 19.66 13.44 4.02
C THR A 183 18.25 13.92 3.76
N ILE A 184 17.69 14.54 4.79
CA ILE A 184 16.42 15.25 4.74
C ILE A 184 16.64 16.39 3.74
N ASP A 185 16.01 16.32 2.57
CA ASP A 185 15.75 17.52 1.80
C ASP A 185 14.45 18.10 2.40
N GLU A 186 14.56 19.26 3.05
CA GLU A 186 13.50 19.93 3.82
C GLU A 186 12.35 20.52 2.94
N ASP A 187 12.23 20.14 1.67
CA ASP A 187 11.48 20.94 0.69
C ASP A 187 10.10 20.42 0.25
N ASP A 188 9.56 19.33 0.79
CA ASP A 188 8.22 18.84 0.38
C ASP A 188 7.06 19.51 1.17
N ILE A 189 6.96 20.84 1.09
CA ILE A 189 5.80 21.66 1.54
C ILE A 189 4.81 21.92 0.37
N ASP A 190 4.51 20.93 -0.48
CA ASP A 190 3.44 21.12 -1.49
C ASP A 190 2.46 19.94 -1.64
N PHE A 191 2.52 18.93 -0.78
CA PHE A 191 1.73 17.72 -0.97
C PHE A 191 0.23 17.84 -0.61
N GLU A 192 -0.18 18.83 0.19
CA GLU A 192 -1.59 18.99 0.52
C GLU A 192 -2.44 19.51 -0.66
N LYS A 193 -1.83 20.11 -1.69
CA LYS A 193 -2.57 20.62 -2.85
C LYS A 193 -2.95 19.53 -3.86
N GLU A 194 -2.15 18.47 -4.01
CA GLU A 194 -2.43 17.41 -5.00
C GLU A 194 -3.50 16.42 -4.49
N VAL A 195 -3.55 16.17 -3.18
CA VAL A 195 -4.62 15.36 -2.55
C VAL A 195 -5.98 16.06 -2.59
N ALA A 196 -6.01 17.40 -2.59
CA ALA A 196 -7.23 18.18 -2.79
C ALA A 196 -7.76 18.09 -4.24
N SER A 197 -6.89 17.89 -5.23
CA SER A 197 -7.28 17.74 -6.64
C SER A 197 -8.07 16.43 -6.88
N CYS A 198 -7.68 15.33 -6.23
CA CYS A 198 -8.39 14.05 -6.34
C CYS A 198 -9.75 14.03 -5.61
N ARG A 199 -10.12 15.08 -4.86
CA ARG A 199 -11.43 15.21 -4.20
C ARG A 199 -12.50 15.85 -5.09
N ASN A 200 -12.14 16.50 -6.20
CA ASN A 200 -13.07 17.33 -6.98
C ASN A 200 -13.58 16.70 -8.29
N ASN A 201 -13.28 15.43 -8.58
CA ASN A 201 -13.77 14.75 -9.79
C ASN A 201 -14.73 13.59 -9.47
N VAL A 202 -15.57 13.77 -8.44
CA VAL A 202 -16.79 12.96 -8.25
C VAL A 202 -17.95 13.93 -8.05
N GLU A 203 -18.37 14.55 -9.14
CA GLU A 203 -19.75 14.99 -9.40
C GLU A 203 -20.12 14.58 -10.82
#